data_AF-A0AA43DG07-F1
#
_entry.id   AF-A0AA43DG07-F1
#
_cell.length_a   1.000
_cell.length_b   1.000
_cell.length_c   1.000
_cell.angle_alpha   90.00
_cell.angle_beta   90.00
_cell.angle_gamma   90.00
#
_symmetry.space_group_name_H-M   'P 1'
#
loop_
_entity.id
_entity.type
_entity.pdbx_description
1 polymer ?
#
loop_
_entity_poly.entity_id
_entity_poly.type
_entity_poly.pdbx_seq_one_letter_code
_entity_poly.pdbx_strand_id
1 'polypeptide(L)'
;MFEPIGAVCNHEQVLYGLRYATVARRLGKIDPFHEEGGYWLRDSGEQQVLRCFIIPRGVALIAGGTVTPTATSFTLVAEAGSDTCGICSNRFLDKEFKTVRYELTVTMLDANRFHYKEDSQLRMPGRPDLFHHTDGNTLTRVTA
;
A
#
# COMPACT_ATOMS: atom_id res chain seq x y z
N MET A 1 -8.43 7.67 6.40
CA MET A 1 -8.17 8.03 7.80
C MET A 1 -6.96 7.24 8.28
N PHE A 2 -6.06 7.87 9.03
CA PHE A 2 -4.91 7.22 9.65
C PHE A 2 -5.04 7.35 11.17
N GLU A 3 -4.95 6.23 11.88
CA GLU A 3 -5.14 6.15 13.32
C GLU A 3 -3.92 5.46 13.96
N PRO A 4 -3.21 6.12 14.88
CA PRO A 4 -2.14 5.48 15.62
C PRO A 4 -2.61 4.23 16.36
N ILE A 5 -1.83 3.17 16.28
CA ILE A 5 -1.98 1.99 17.14
C ILE A 5 -0.84 1.93 18.15
N GLY A 6 -1.06 1.21 19.26
CA GLY A 6 0.00 0.91 20.21
C GLY A 6 1.12 0.08 19.57
N ALA A 7 2.26 -0.01 20.26
CA ALA A 7 3.36 -0.86 19.82
C ALA A 7 2.90 -2.31 19.73
N VAL A 8 3.29 -2.99 18.65
CA VAL A 8 3.06 -4.41 18.43
C VAL A 8 4.39 -5.12 18.66
N CYS A 9 4.47 -5.91 19.74
CA CYS A 9 5.68 -6.60 20.14
C CYS A 9 5.60 -8.09 19.78
N ASN A 10 6.65 -8.62 19.15
CA ASN A 10 6.82 -10.04 18.90
C ASN A 10 8.29 -10.43 19.15
N HIS A 11 8.56 -11.07 20.29
CA HIS A 11 9.91 -11.34 20.79
C HIS A 11 10.81 -10.08 20.77
N GLU A 12 11.86 -10.05 19.96
CA GLU A 12 12.80 -8.93 19.79
C GLU A 12 12.25 -7.81 18.89
N GLN A 13 11.21 -8.09 18.11
CA GLN A 13 10.62 -7.14 17.17
C GLN A 13 9.61 -6.21 17.85
N VAL A 14 9.69 -4.92 17.55
CA VAL A 14 8.72 -3.91 17.95
C VAL A 14 8.29 -3.10 16.73
N LEU A 15 7.00 -3.17 16.39
CA LEU A 15 6.42 -2.40 15.30
C LEU A 15 5.57 -1.24 15.84
N TYR A 16 5.77 -0.06 15.28
CA TYR A 16 4.86 1.07 15.45
C TYR A 16 4.00 1.21 14.21
N GLY A 17 2.73 1.55 14.36
CA GLY A 17 1.83 1.52 13.22
C GLY A 17 0.71 2.54 13.22
N LEU A 18 0.10 2.63 12.04
CA LEU A 18 -1.15 3.33 11.81
C LEU A 18 -2.14 2.32 11.23
N ARG A 19 -3.31 2.16 11.85
CA ARG A 19 -4.46 1.59 11.17
C ARG A 19 -4.94 2.61 10.14
N TYR A 20 -5.25 2.18 8.93
CA TYR A 20 -5.71 3.08 7.89
C TYR A 20 -6.88 2.51 7.08
N ALA A 21 -7.67 3.43 6.56
CA ALA A 21 -8.69 3.16 5.55
C ALA A 21 -8.67 4.28 4.49
N THR A 22 -8.75 3.90 3.22
CA THR A 22 -8.83 4.81 2.08
C THR A 22 -10.11 4.52 1.31
N VAL A 23 -10.85 5.57 0.98
CA VAL A 23 -12.04 5.49 0.12
C VAL A 23 -11.88 6.52 -0.98
N ALA A 24 -11.90 6.08 -2.23
CA ALA A 24 -11.85 6.96 -3.39
C ALA A 24 -13.22 7.10 -4.04
N ARG A 25 -13.60 8.35 -4.33
CA ARG A 25 -14.85 8.72 -5.00
C ARG A 25 -14.54 9.49 -6.27
N ARG A 26 -15.35 9.32 -7.31
CA ARG A 26 -15.27 10.18 -8.49
C ARG A 26 -15.74 11.58 -8.10
N LEU A 27 -15.14 12.62 -8.68
CA LEU A 27 -15.57 13.99 -8.43
C LEU A 27 -17.06 14.15 -8.73
N GLY A 28 -17.80 14.72 -7.78
CA GLY A 28 -19.25 14.90 -7.87
C GLY A 28 -20.09 13.62 -7.72
N LYS A 29 -19.49 12.47 -7.37
CA LYS A 29 -20.22 11.23 -7.09
C LYS A 29 -20.16 10.87 -5.61
N ILE A 30 -21.30 10.44 -5.08
CA ILE A 30 -21.40 10.00 -3.69
C ILE A 30 -20.86 8.59 -3.57
N ASP A 31 -21.12 7.69 -4.52
CA ASP A 31 -20.69 6.29 -4.40
C ASP A 31 -19.17 6.13 -4.57
N PRO A 32 -18.52 5.34 -3.71
CA PRO A 32 -17.10 5.06 -3.85
C PRO A 32 -16.86 4.07 -4.99
N PHE A 33 -15.73 4.20 -5.68
CA PHE A 33 -15.31 3.23 -6.70
C PHE A 33 -14.16 2.34 -6.23
N HIS A 34 -13.43 2.79 -5.20
CA HIS A 34 -12.35 2.04 -4.56
C HIS A 34 -12.41 2.25 -3.06
N GLU A 35 -12.09 1.19 -2.33
CA GLU A 35 -11.91 1.19 -0.90
C GLU A 35 -10.78 0.21 -0.57
N GLU A 36 -10.04 0.51 0.49
CA GLU A 36 -9.09 -0.40 1.08
C GLU A 36 -8.89 -0.08 2.56
N GLY A 37 -8.48 -1.08 3.31
CA GLY A 37 -8.16 -0.94 4.73
C GLY A 37 -7.06 -1.87 5.17
N GLY A 38 -6.30 -1.44 6.17
CA GLY A 38 -5.18 -2.20 6.71
C GLY A 38 -4.27 -1.39 7.63
N TYR A 39 -2.97 -1.64 7.54
CA TYR A 39 -1.96 -1.08 8.43
C TYR A 39 -0.76 -0.52 7.67
N TRP A 40 -0.24 0.60 8.15
CA TRP A 40 1.15 0.99 7.95
C TRP A 40 1.93 0.59 9.19
N LEU A 41 3.10 -0.03 9.01
CA LEU A 41 3.95 -0.50 10.11
C LEU A 41 5.38 -0.04 9.86
N ARG A 42 6.07 0.32 10.94
CA ARG A 42 7.47 0.67 10.96
C ARG A 42 8.21 -0.28 11.90
N ASP A 43 9.17 -1.00 11.34
CA ASP A 43 10.20 -1.71 12.08
C ASP A 43 11.45 -0.82 12.15
N SER A 44 11.82 -0.41 13.36
CA SER A 44 13.02 0.40 13.56
C SER A 44 14.30 -0.44 13.59
N GLY A 45 14.21 -1.71 14.02
CA GLY A 45 15.35 -2.62 14.10
C GLY A 45 15.83 -3.03 12.71
N GLU A 46 14.89 -3.39 11.84
CA GLU A 46 15.18 -3.78 10.46
C GLU A 46 15.17 -2.61 9.45
N GLN A 47 14.97 -1.39 9.94
CA GLN A 47 14.78 -0.19 9.12
C GLN A 47 13.74 -0.42 8.01
N GLN A 48 12.61 -1.04 8.32
CA GLN A 48 11.60 -1.44 7.34
C GLN A 48 10.31 -0.66 7.53
N VAL A 49 9.66 -0.29 6.43
CA VAL A 49 8.26 0.14 6.42
C VAL A 49 7.45 -0.89 5.65
N LEU A 50 6.27 -1.21 6.18
CA LEU A 50 5.30 -2.11 5.56
C LEU A 50 3.96 -1.37 5.37
N ARG A 51 3.30 -1.61 4.24
CA ARG A 51 1.90 -1.27 4.01
C ARG A 51 1.15 -2.57 3.70
N CYS A 52 0.29 -2.97 4.62
CA CYS A 52 -0.48 -4.22 4.54
C CYS A 52 -1.95 -3.85 4.38
N PHE A 53 -2.64 -4.33 3.35
CA PHE A 53 -4.04 -3.97 3.16
C PHE A 53 -4.84 -4.98 2.36
N ILE A 54 -6.17 -4.85 2.48
CA ILE A 54 -7.16 -5.62 1.74
C ILE A 54 -8.06 -4.64 0.96
N ILE A 55 -8.35 -5.01 -0.27
CA ILE A 55 -9.35 -4.38 -1.13
C ILE A 55 -10.61 -5.25 -1.07
N PRO A 56 -11.83 -4.71 -0.90
CA PRO A 56 -13.09 -5.46 -0.83
C PRO A 56 -13.54 -6.03 -2.18
N ARG A 57 -12.57 -6.34 -3.04
CA ARG A 57 -12.69 -7.17 -4.24
C ARG A 57 -11.97 -8.51 -4.06
N GLY A 58 -11.48 -8.82 -2.85
CA GLY A 58 -10.73 -10.05 -2.57
C GLY A 58 -9.30 -9.98 -3.09
N VAL A 59 -8.61 -8.88 -2.82
CA VAL A 59 -7.16 -8.74 -3.02
C VAL A 59 -6.54 -8.34 -1.68
N ALA A 60 -5.46 -9.00 -1.28
CA ALA A 60 -4.69 -8.69 -0.08
C ALA A 60 -3.20 -8.61 -0.46
N LEU A 61 -2.47 -7.67 0.12
CA LEU A 61 -1.03 -7.58 -0.11
C LEU A 61 -0.26 -6.98 1.07
N ILE A 62 1.04 -7.29 1.10
CA ILE A 62 2.03 -6.67 1.97
C ILE A 62 3.10 -6.06 1.06
N ALA A 63 3.19 -4.73 1.06
CA ALA A 63 4.25 -4.02 0.37
C ALA A 63 5.30 -3.57 1.39
N GLY A 64 6.57 -3.89 1.16
CA GLY A 64 7.66 -3.57 2.07
C GLY A 64 8.83 -2.87 1.39
N GLY A 65 9.63 -2.17 2.19
CA GLY A 65 10.86 -1.53 1.73
C GLY A 65 11.75 -1.10 2.89
N THR A 66 13.05 -1.04 2.64
CA THR A 66 14.04 -0.51 3.59
C THR A 66 14.00 1.02 3.57
N VAL A 67 13.75 1.63 4.72
CA VAL A 67 13.56 3.07 4.90
C VAL A 67 14.38 3.53 6.10
N THR A 68 15.46 4.26 5.84
CA THR A 68 16.28 4.84 6.92
C THR A 68 15.46 5.85 7.76
N PRO A 69 15.82 6.11 9.03
CA PRO A 69 15.11 7.08 9.88
C PRO A 69 15.04 8.51 9.33
N THR A 70 15.96 8.88 8.44
CA THR A 70 16.05 10.22 7.84
C THR A 70 15.50 10.29 6.41
N ALA A 71 14.95 9.19 5.89
CA ALA A 71 14.43 9.16 4.53
C ALA A 71 13.21 10.07 4.38
N THR A 72 13.26 10.98 3.41
CA THR A 72 12.13 11.82 3.00
C THR A 72 11.42 11.29 1.75
N SER A 73 11.97 10.27 1.11
CA SER A 73 11.34 9.53 0.03
C SER A 73 11.72 8.06 0.13
N PHE A 74 10.76 7.18 -0.15
CA PHE A 74 10.96 5.73 -0.12
C PHE A 74 9.96 5.01 -1.01
N THR A 75 10.32 3.79 -1.42
CA THR A 75 9.48 2.92 -2.25
C THR A 75 9.20 1.62 -1.49
N LEU A 76 7.93 1.20 -1.51
CA LEU A 76 7.46 -0.08 -1.01
C LEU A 76 7.04 -0.95 -2.19
N VAL A 77 7.33 -2.25 -2.12
CA VAL A 77 7.09 -3.19 -3.20
C VAL A 77 6.39 -4.44 -2.67
N ALA A 78 5.42 -4.96 -3.43
CA ALA A 78 4.90 -6.30 -3.27
C ALA A 78 4.99 -7.06 -4.60
N GLU A 79 5.25 -8.37 -4.54
CA GLU A 79 5.35 -9.24 -5.71
C GLU A 79 4.49 -10.49 -5.55
N ALA A 80 3.78 -10.88 -6.61
CA ALA A 80 2.99 -12.10 -6.59
C ALA A 80 3.90 -13.33 -6.44
N GLY A 81 3.59 -14.19 -5.46
CA GLY A 81 4.37 -15.39 -5.15
C GLY A 81 5.51 -15.18 -4.15
N SER A 82 5.71 -13.97 -3.63
CA SER A 82 6.63 -13.74 -2.51
C SER A 82 6.05 -14.26 -1.19
N ASP A 83 6.89 -14.92 -0.38
CA ASP A 83 6.54 -15.43 0.95
C ASP A 83 6.49 -14.33 2.03
N THR A 84 7.00 -13.13 1.72
CA THR A 84 7.06 -12.00 2.67
C THR A 84 6.20 -10.84 2.17
N CYS A 85 6.70 -10.10 1.18
CA CYS A 85 6.00 -8.97 0.54
C CYS A 85 5.17 -9.47 -0.64
N GLY A 86 4.12 -10.23 -0.32
CA GLY A 86 3.29 -10.97 -1.28
C GLY A 86 2.00 -10.27 -1.71
N ILE A 87 1.40 -10.78 -2.79
CA ILE A 87 0.08 -10.39 -3.31
C ILE A 87 -0.78 -11.64 -3.47
N CYS A 88 -2.00 -11.60 -2.91
CA CYS A 88 -3.01 -12.65 -3.03
C CYS A 88 -4.30 -12.06 -3.61
N SER A 89 -4.89 -12.76 -4.58
CA SER A 89 -6.11 -12.33 -5.27
C SER A 89 -7.13 -13.46 -5.33
N ASN A 90 -8.41 -13.12 -5.44
CA ASN A 90 -9.45 -14.09 -5.72
C ASN A 90 -9.21 -14.79 -7.09
N ARG A 91 -9.83 -15.96 -7.29
CA ARG A 91 -9.62 -16.80 -8.48
C ARG A 91 -9.91 -16.09 -9.81
N PHE A 92 -10.92 -15.22 -9.85
CA PHE A 92 -11.27 -14.49 -11.07
C PHE A 92 -10.19 -13.46 -11.42
N LEU A 93 -9.73 -12.69 -10.43
CA LEU A 93 -8.67 -11.71 -10.65
C LEU A 93 -7.33 -12.38 -10.96
N ASP A 94 -6.99 -13.51 -10.32
CA ASP A 94 -5.77 -14.26 -10.66
C ASP A 94 -5.75 -14.74 -12.12
N LYS A 95 -6.92 -15.02 -12.70
CA LYS A 95 -7.06 -15.45 -14.09
C LYS A 95 -7.11 -14.28 -15.08
N GLU A 96 -7.95 -13.28 -14.81
CA GLU A 96 -8.32 -12.25 -15.79
C GLU A 96 -7.53 -10.94 -15.63
N PHE A 97 -7.09 -10.63 -14.40
CA PHE A 97 -6.47 -9.35 -14.03
C PHE A 97 -5.39 -9.58 -12.96
N LYS A 98 -4.40 -10.43 -13.24
CA LYS A 98 -3.42 -10.87 -12.24
C LYS A 98 -2.48 -9.72 -11.90
N THR A 99 -2.61 -9.14 -10.71
CA THR A 99 -1.60 -8.22 -10.18
C THR A 99 -0.32 -9.01 -9.94
N VAL A 100 0.71 -8.73 -10.72
CA VAL A 100 2.02 -9.41 -10.60
C VAL A 100 2.98 -8.64 -9.71
N ARG A 101 2.81 -7.32 -9.64
CA ARG A 101 3.66 -6.42 -8.84
C ARG A 101 2.88 -5.18 -8.44
N TYR A 102 3.16 -4.68 -7.25
CA TYR A 102 2.67 -3.40 -6.74
C TYR A 102 3.86 -2.59 -6.28
N GLU A 103 3.92 -1.33 -6.69
CA GLU A 103 4.92 -0.37 -6.22
C GLU A 103 4.23 0.88 -5.68
N LEU A 104 4.74 1.38 -4.57
CA LEU A 104 4.29 2.63 -3.95
C LEU A 104 5.50 3.48 -3.61
N THR A 105 5.64 4.64 -4.24
CA THR A 105 6.63 5.63 -3.83
C THR A 105 5.95 6.72 -3.02
N VAL A 106 6.45 6.95 -1.82
CA VAL A 106 6.02 8.04 -0.92
C VAL A 106 7.11 9.11 -0.90
N THR A 107 6.71 10.38 -0.94
CA THR A 107 7.58 11.53 -0.78
C THR A 107 7.00 12.46 0.27
N MET A 108 7.71 12.63 1.37
CA MET A 108 7.38 13.59 2.41
C MET A 108 7.62 15.00 1.87
N LEU A 109 6.55 15.80 1.81
CA LEU A 109 6.64 17.20 1.36
C LEU A 109 6.94 18.13 2.52
N ASP A 110 6.35 17.84 3.69
CA ASP A 110 6.58 18.50 4.97
C ASP A 110 5.99 17.64 6.11
N ALA A 111 5.92 18.20 7.33
CA ALA A 111 5.42 17.50 8.52
C ALA A 111 3.94 17.10 8.45
N ASN A 112 3.14 17.70 7.57
CA ASN A 112 1.70 17.48 7.46
C ASN A 112 1.26 16.94 6.10
N ARG A 113 2.18 16.84 5.14
CA ARG A 113 1.86 16.47 3.76
C ARG A 113 2.85 15.48 3.21
N PHE A 114 2.31 14.51 2.48
CA PHE A 114 3.09 13.63 1.62
C PHE A 114 2.39 13.45 0.28
N HIS A 115 3.19 13.22 -0.75
CA HIS A 115 2.73 12.78 -2.05
C HIS A 115 2.99 11.29 -2.20
N TYR A 116 2.09 10.56 -2.84
CA TYR A 116 2.34 9.20 -3.27
C TYR A 116 2.14 9.02 -4.77
N LYS A 117 2.86 8.05 -5.32
CA LYS A 117 2.61 7.47 -6.63
C LYS A 117 2.57 5.96 -6.48
N GLU A 118 1.56 5.32 -7.04
CA GLU A 118 1.44 3.87 -7.06
C GLU A 118 1.32 3.34 -8.49
N ASP A 119 1.86 2.13 -8.69
CA ASP A 119 1.77 1.37 -9.93
C ASP A 119 1.40 -0.08 -9.60
N SER A 120 0.18 -0.47 -9.96
CA SER A 120 -0.26 -1.86 -9.92
C SER A 120 -0.10 -2.46 -11.31
N GLN A 121 0.84 -3.39 -11.44
CA GLN A 121 1.18 -4.03 -12.70
C GLN A 121 0.36 -5.30 -12.88
N LEU A 122 -0.48 -5.32 -13.92
CA LEU A 122 -1.46 -6.36 -14.17
C LEU A 122 -1.13 -7.15 -15.43
N ARG A 123 -1.16 -8.48 -15.32
CA ARG A 123 -1.15 -9.38 -16.46
C ARG A 123 -2.58 -9.76 -16.83
N MET A 124 -2.92 -9.59 -18.10
CA MET A 124 -4.27 -9.84 -18.63
C MET A 124 -4.21 -10.77 -19.84
N PRO A 125 -5.12 -11.74 -19.96
CA PRO A 125 -5.21 -12.58 -21.16
C PRO A 125 -5.34 -11.76 -22.44
N GLY A 126 -4.66 -12.18 -23.50
CA GLY A 126 -4.72 -11.52 -24.82
C GLY A 126 -3.88 -10.24 -24.93
N ARG A 127 -3.18 -9.82 -23.87
CA ARG A 127 -2.25 -8.68 -23.90
C ARG A 127 -0.81 -9.16 -23.66
N PRO A 128 0.15 -8.86 -24.55
CA PRO A 128 1.54 -9.28 -24.37
C PRO A 128 2.24 -8.50 -23.26
N ASP A 129 1.97 -7.20 -23.16
CA ASP A 129 2.60 -6.31 -22.18
C ASP A 129 1.78 -6.20 -20.89
N LEU A 130 2.44 -5.89 -19.79
CA LEU A 130 1.75 -5.55 -18.54
C LEU A 130 0.89 -4.30 -18.72
N PHE A 131 -0.26 -4.29 -18.05
CA PHE A 131 -1.06 -3.09 -17.88
C PHE A 131 -0.65 -2.40 -16.58
N HIS A 132 -0.18 -1.16 -16.69
CA HIS A 132 0.19 -0.32 -15.56
C HIS A 132 -1.01 0.48 -15.10
N HIS A 133 -1.60 0.07 -13.98
CA HIS A 133 -2.68 0.81 -13.34
C HIS A 133 -2.08 1.74 -12.28
N THR A 134 -1.91 3.00 -12.66
CA THR A 134 -1.22 4.01 -11.84
C THR A 134 -2.19 4.97 -11.16
N ASP A 135 -1.88 5.35 -9.93
CA ASP A 135 -2.54 6.44 -9.21
C ASP A 135 -1.50 7.35 -8.51
N GLY A 136 -1.89 8.56 -8.19
CA GLY A 136 -1.05 9.46 -7.41
C GLY A 136 -1.83 10.63 -6.83
N ASN A 137 -1.53 10.97 -5.58
CA ASN A 137 -2.22 12.04 -4.88
C ASN A 137 -1.35 12.64 -3.77
N THR A 138 -1.71 13.84 -3.33
CA THR A 138 -1.11 14.52 -2.18
C THR A 138 -2.09 14.51 -1.02
N LEU A 139 -1.67 13.91 0.09
CA LEU A 139 -2.47 13.84 1.31
C LEU A 139 -2.02 14.92 2.29
N THR A 140 -2.99 15.53 2.97
CA THR A 140 -2.77 16.54 4.00
C THR A 140 -3.39 16.08 5.31
N ARG A 141 -2.66 16.19 6.41
CA ARG A 141 -3.17 15.90 7.76
C ARG A 141 -4.27 16.90 8.11
N VAL A 142 -5.45 16.39 8.44
CA VAL A 142 -6.64 17.22 8.75
C VAL A 142 -6.87 17.40 10.26
N THR A 143 -6.32 16.52 11.09
CA THR A 143 -6.43 16.56 12.56
C THR A 143 -5.12 16.09 13.18
N ALA A 144 -4.77 16.67 14.33
CA ALA A 144 -3.58 16.32 15.10
C ALA A 144 -3.80 15.06 15.93
#